data_AF-A0A0N7KEB2-F1
#
_entry.id   AF-A0A0N7KEB2-F1
#
_cell.length_a   1.000
_cell.length_b   1.000
_cell.length_c   1.000
_cell.angle_alpha   90.00
_cell.angle_beta   90.00
_cell.angle_gamma   90.00
#
_symmetry.space_group_name_H-M   'P 1'
#
loop_
_entity.id
_entity.type
_entity.pdbx_description
1 polymer ?
#
loop_
_entity_poly.entity_id
_entity_poly.type
_entity_poly.pdbx_seq_one_letter_code
_entity_poly.pdbx_strand_id
1 'polypeptide(L)'
;SFNALLHTLHKYVPRGSTVVDLYSGAGVIGLSLAASKKCRSVKCVEINKLSKMSFEKSASRLPPNLGCTITWHNTDASVEPVHWLEGSSVVIVDPPRKGLHPSVICALQKVALSERKAYKAKSTLTKVKDEKRPWILRAREAAVQVDSTPLEGSSETWPETLIYISCGWDSFKKDCKSLMSSKAWHLQNAHAFNFFPGTDSIEVLAIFKRESEAVQKKKKKAKKKKAK
;
A
#
# COMPACT_ATOMS: atom_id res chain seq x y z
N SER A 1 20.45 -7.58 -7.90
CA SER A 1 19.88 -6.22 -7.85
C SER A 1 18.48 -6.21 -7.23
N PHE A 2 17.49 -6.92 -7.81
CA PHE A 2 16.12 -6.96 -7.29
C PHE A 2 15.95 -7.58 -5.89
N ASN A 3 16.64 -8.70 -5.60
CA ASN A 3 16.61 -9.29 -4.26
C ASN A 3 17.10 -8.33 -3.16
N ALA A 4 18.08 -7.47 -3.47
CA ALA A 4 18.55 -6.45 -2.52
C ALA A 4 17.48 -5.38 -2.24
N LEU A 5 16.70 -5.02 -3.26
CA LEU A 5 15.52 -4.16 -3.11
C LEU A 5 14.49 -4.83 -2.20
N LEU A 6 14.13 -6.09 -2.46
CA LEU A 6 13.18 -6.84 -1.61
C LEU A 6 13.65 -6.94 -0.16
N HIS A 7 14.93 -7.29 0.06
CA HIS A 7 15.50 -7.34 1.41
C HIS A 7 15.42 -5.99 2.13
N THR A 8 15.63 -4.89 1.41
CA THR A 8 15.52 -3.54 1.97
C THR A 8 14.07 -3.21 2.28
N LEU A 9 13.16 -3.49 1.35
CA LEU A 9 11.72 -3.29 1.49
C LEU A 9 11.17 -4.04 2.72
N HIS A 10 11.55 -5.31 2.91
CA HIS A 10 11.11 -6.13 4.03
C HIS A 10 11.44 -5.54 5.41
N LYS A 11 12.48 -4.70 5.51
CA LYS A 11 12.85 -4.03 6.77
C LYS A 11 11.83 -2.98 7.20
N TYR A 12 11.10 -2.39 6.25
CA TYR A 12 10.14 -1.31 6.50
C TYR A 12 8.71 -1.77 6.72
N VAL A 13 8.43 -3.05 6.43
CA VAL A 13 7.12 -3.67 6.66
C VAL A 13 7.13 -4.36 8.04
N PRO A 14 6.22 -4.04 8.98
CA PRO A 14 6.08 -4.79 10.23
C PRO A 14 5.65 -6.25 10.01
N ARG A 15 5.91 -7.12 10.99
CA ARG A 15 5.36 -8.49 10.97
C ARG A 15 3.86 -8.46 11.21
N GLY A 16 3.10 -9.37 10.60
CA GLY A 16 1.65 -9.40 10.76
C GLY A 16 0.91 -8.24 10.09
N SER A 17 1.54 -7.47 9.21
CA SER A 17 0.87 -6.38 8.49
C SER A 17 -0.23 -6.91 7.56
N THR A 18 -1.27 -6.10 7.36
CA THR A 18 -2.18 -6.21 6.22
C THR A 18 -1.62 -5.31 5.11
N VAL A 19 -1.40 -5.90 3.93
CA VAL A 19 -0.69 -5.25 2.82
C VAL A 19 -1.59 -5.18 1.60
N VAL A 20 -1.58 -4.05 0.91
CA VAL A 20 -2.08 -3.95 -0.46
C VAL A 20 -0.92 -3.62 -1.40
N ASP A 21 -0.84 -4.38 -2.48
CA ASP A 21 0.14 -4.27 -3.56
C ASP A 21 -0.59 -3.82 -4.82
N LEU A 22 -0.47 -2.53 -5.15
CA LEU A 22 -1.05 -1.93 -6.34
C LEU A 22 -0.05 -2.03 -7.48
N TYR A 23 -0.53 -2.37 -8.67
CA TYR A 23 0.32 -2.68 -9.84
C TYR A 23 1.16 -3.94 -9.61
N SER A 24 0.55 -4.94 -8.96
CA SER A 24 1.26 -6.10 -8.40
C SER A 24 1.91 -7.04 -9.44
N GLY A 25 1.53 -6.97 -10.72
CA GLY A 25 2.04 -7.85 -11.77
C GLY A 25 1.82 -9.32 -11.42
N ALA A 26 2.90 -10.10 -11.36
CA ALA A 26 2.87 -11.50 -10.92
C ALA A 26 2.79 -11.68 -9.39
N GLY A 27 2.65 -10.59 -8.62
CA GLY A 27 2.55 -10.60 -7.16
C GLY A 27 3.88 -10.79 -6.43
N VAL A 28 5.02 -10.59 -7.10
CA VAL A 28 6.34 -10.95 -6.54
C VAL A 28 6.59 -10.25 -5.20
N ILE A 29 6.27 -8.97 -5.09
CA ILE A 29 6.50 -8.19 -3.87
C ILE A 29 5.51 -8.60 -2.79
N GLY A 30 4.20 -8.59 -3.09
CA GLY A 30 3.15 -8.99 -2.16
C GLY A 30 3.34 -10.41 -1.61
N LEU A 31 3.59 -11.40 -2.47
CA LEU A 31 3.79 -12.80 -2.06
C LEU A 31 5.09 -12.98 -1.26
N SER A 32 6.17 -12.28 -1.62
CA SER A 32 7.42 -12.28 -0.86
C SER A 32 7.21 -11.75 0.57
N LEU A 33 6.40 -10.71 0.73
CA LEU A 33 6.04 -10.18 2.05
C LEU A 33 5.14 -11.12 2.83
N ALA A 34 4.17 -11.76 2.16
CA ALA A 34 3.31 -12.75 2.77
C ALA A 34 4.17 -13.79 3.51
N ALA A 35 5.14 -14.40 2.80
CA ALA A 35 6.09 -15.36 3.35
C ALA A 35 7.02 -14.77 4.42
N SER A 36 7.72 -13.69 4.10
CA SER A 36 8.84 -13.19 4.92
C SER A 36 8.39 -12.47 6.20
N LYS A 37 7.23 -11.80 6.15
CA LYS A 37 6.73 -10.97 7.26
C LYS A 37 5.56 -11.61 8.00
N LYS A 38 5.10 -12.80 7.58
CA LYS A 38 3.90 -13.46 8.12
C LYS A 38 2.73 -12.47 8.15
N CYS A 39 2.44 -11.86 6.99
CA CYS A 39 1.36 -10.91 6.86
C CYS A 39 0.02 -11.56 7.25
N ARG A 40 -0.93 -10.77 7.76
CA ARG A 40 -2.29 -11.28 8.01
C ARG A 40 -3.07 -11.40 6.71
N SER A 41 -2.89 -10.42 5.83
CA SER A 41 -3.47 -10.45 4.50
C SER A 41 -2.61 -9.69 3.49
N VAL A 42 -2.67 -10.13 2.24
CA VAL A 42 -2.07 -9.47 1.09
C VAL A 42 -3.11 -9.38 -0.02
N LYS A 43 -3.42 -8.15 -0.45
CA LYS A 43 -4.27 -7.87 -1.61
C LYS A 43 -3.40 -7.43 -2.77
N CYS A 44 -3.43 -8.16 -3.89
CA CYS A 44 -2.71 -7.82 -5.10
C CYS A 44 -3.70 -7.30 -6.15
N VAL A 45 -3.48 -6.09 -6.63
CA VAL A 45 -4.33 -5.44 -7.65
C VAL A 45 -3.53 -5.33 -8.95
N GLU A 46 -4.06 -5.90 -10.03
CA GLU A 46 -3.38 -5.93 -11.33
C GLU A 46 -4.39 -5.80 -12.49
N ILE A 47 -4.09 -4.91 -13.44
CA ILE A 47 -4.97 -4.67 -14.59
C ILE A 47 -4.78 -5.72 -15.69
N ASN A 48 -3.56 -6.23 -15.86
CA ASN A 48 -3.23 -7.21 -16.88
C ASN A 48 -3.73 -8.60 -16.48
N LYS A 49 -4.81 -9.04 -17.13
CA LYS A 49 -5.41 -10.37 -16.93
C LYS A 49 -4.44 -11.52 -17.18
N LEU A 50 -3.45 -11.34 -18.08
CA LEU A 50 -2.45 -12.37 -18.39
C LEU A 50 -1.53 -12.67 -17.20
N SER A 51 -1.38 -11.73 -16.27
CA SER A 51 -0.58 -11.91 -15.06
C SER A 51 -1.19 -12.93 -14.09
N LYS A 52 -2.48 -13.28 -14.24
CA LYS A 52 -3.19 -14.22 -13.35
C LYS A 52 -2.49 -15.57 -13.24
N MET A 53 -2.12 -16.16 -14.38
CA MET A 53 -1.45 -17.48 -14.40
C MET A 53 -0.09 -17.44 -13.69
N SER A 54 0.67 -16.36 -13.89
CA SER A 54 1.96 -16.14 -13.23
C SER A 54 1.81 -15.93 -11.72
N PHE A 55 0.75 -15.21 -11.32
CA PHE A 55 0.41 -15.02 -9.91
C PHE A 55 0.05 -16.34 -9.24
N GLU A 56 -0.89 -17.12 -9.82
CA GLU A 56 -1.33 -18.40 -9.27
C GLU A 56 -0.16 -19.39 -9.13
N LYS A 57 0.71 -19.47 -10.13
CA LYS A 57 1.93 -20.29 -10.08
C LYS A 57 2.94 -19.82 -9.04
N SER A 58 2.99 -18.53 -8.75
CA SER A 58 3.87 -17.99 -7.71
C SER A 58 3.28 -18.21 -6.31
N ALA A 59 1.96 -18.06 -6.18
CA ALA A 59 1.23 -18.30 -4.94
C ALA A 59 1.24 -19.79 -4.55
N SER A 60 1.14 -20.71 -5.51
CA SER A 60 1.20 -22.16 -5.24
C SER A 60 2.55 -22.66 -4.73
N ARG A 61 3.61 -21.84 -4.86
CA ARG A 61 4.95 -22.12 -4.31
C ARG A 61 5.10 -21.64 -2.88
N LEU A 62 4.09 -20.97 -2.32
CA LEU A 62 4.13 -20.52 -0.94
C LEU A 62 3.93 -21.70 0.03
N PRO A 63 4.46 -21.61 1.26
CA PRO A 63 4.24 -22.63 2.27
C PRO A 63 2.75 -22.79 2.62
N PRO A 64 2.24 -24.03 2.79
CA PRO A 64 0.81 -24.30 3.00
C PRO A 64 0.23 -23.75 4.31
N ASN A 65 1.07 -23.44 5.30
CA ASN A 65 0.65 -22.95 6.63
C ASN A 65 1.08 -21.50 6.88
N LEU A 66 0.81 -20.62 5.92
CA LEU A 66 1.27 -19.24 6.01
C LEU A 66 0.48 -18.39 7.02
N GLY A 67 -0.78 -18.75 7.29
CA GLY A 67 -1.69 -17.96 8.12
C GLY A 67 -1.96 -16.56 7.55
N CYS A 68 -1.88 -16.41 6.23
CA CYS A 68 -2.04 -15.16 5.51
C CYS A 68 -3.11 -15.32 4.44
N THR A 69 -4.14 -14.47 4.46
CA THR A 69 -5.14 -14.43 3.39
C THR A 69 -4.58 -13.69 2.18
N ILE A 70 -4.40 -14.39 1.07
CA ILE A 70 -3.89 -13.80 -0.18
C ILE A 70 -5.03 -13.70 -1.18
N THR A 71 -5.22 -12.50 -1.75
CA THR A 71 -6.24 -12.25 -2.78
C THR A 71 -5.64 -11.51 -3.97
N TRP A 72 -6.07 -11.87 -5.17
CA TRP A 72 -5.69 -11.19 -6.42
C TRP A 72 -6.91 -10.64 -7.14
N HIS A 73 -6.84 -9.40 -7.62
CA HIS A 73 -7.96 -8.68 -8.22
C HIS A 73 -7.58 -8.16 -9.61
N ASN A 74 -8.32 -8.58 -10.63
CA ASN A 74 -8.13 -8.07 -12.00
C ASN A 74 -8.86 -6.75 -12.21
N THR A 75 -8.19 -5.64 -11.92
CA THR A 75 -8.78 -4.30 -12.05
C THR A 75 -7.69 -3.25 -12.12
N ASP A 76 -8.02 -2.11 -12.71
CA ASP A 76 -7.17 -0.94 -12.61
C ASP A 76 -7.17 -0.43 -11.16
N ALA A 77 -5.98 -0.18 -10.60
CA ALA A 77 -5.80 0.43 -9.30
C ALA A 77 -6.46 1.82 -9.21
N SER A 78 -6.71 2.46 -10.35
CA SER A 78 -7.42 3.74 -10.46
C SER A 78 -8.92 3.65 -10.18
N VAL A 79 -9.51 2.45 -10.25
CA VAL A 79 -10.93 2.18 -9.99
C VAL A 79 -11.12 1.96 -8.50
N GLU A 80 -11.85 2.88 -7.86
CA GLU A 80 -12.10 2.89 -6.41
C GLU A 80 -10.85 2.72 -5.52
N PRO A 81 -9.82 3.56 -5.68
CA PRO A 81 -8.56 3.44 -4.95
C PRO A 81 -8.72 3.47 -3.43
N VAL A 82 -9.75 4.13 -2.89
CA VAL A 82 -10.04 4.16 -1.45
C VAL A 82 -10.39 2.76 -0.92
N HIS A 83 -11.14 1.96 -1.69
CA HIS A 83 -11.53 0.60 -1.33
C HIS A 83 -10.31 -0.34 -1.20
N TRP A 84 -9.33 -0.21 -2.10
CA TRP A 84 -8.11 -1.00 -2.04
C TRP A 84 -7.26 -0.66 -0.81
N LEU A 85 -7.22 0.63 -0.43
CA LEU A 85 -6.46 1.14 0.71
C LEU A 85 -7.11 0.77 2.05
N GLU A 86 -8.43 0.62 2.09
CA GLU A 86 -9.19 0.28 3.30
C GLU A 86 -8.81 -1.12 3.84
N GLY A 87 -8.66 -1.22 5.16
CA GLY A 87 -8.26 -2.47 5.83
C GLY A 87 -6.75 -2.77 5.75
N SER A 88 -5.97 -1.91 5.09
CA SER A 88 -4.54 -2.13 4.84
C SER A 88 -3.68 -1.24 5.72
N SER A 89 -2.71 -1.81 6.42
CA SER A 89 -1.72 -1.08 7.23
C SER A 89 -0.54 -0.56 6.40
N VAL A 90 -0.23 -1.25 5.30
CA VAL A 90 0.88 -0.95 4.39
C VAL A 90 0.37 -0.98 2.95
N VAL A 91 0.79 0.01 2.17
CA VAL A 91 0.52 0.10 0.72
C VAL A 91 1.83 0.03 -0.02
N ILE A 92 1.85 -0.74 -1.08
CA ILE A 92 2.96 -0.85 -2.01
C ILE A 92 2.46 -0.38 -3.36
N VAL A 93 3.25 0.45 -4.02
CA VAL A 93 3.01 0.88 -5.39
C VAL A 93 4.27 0.69 -6.20
N ASP A 94 4.17 -0.03 -7.31
CA ASP A 94 5.21 -0.14 -8.34
C ASP A 94 4.63 0.26 -9.71
N PRO A 95 4.26 1.54 -9.89
CA PRO A 95 3.58 1.98 -11.10
C PRO A 95 4.51 1.94 -12.33
N PRO A 96 3.94 1.96 -13.54
CA PRO A 96 4.72 2.12 -14.77
C PRO A 96 5.49 3.45 -14.78
N ARG A 97 6.41 3.63 -15.74
CA ARG A 97 7.26 4.84 -15.86
C ARG A 97 6.51 6.18 -15.82
N LYS A 98 5.22 6.21 -16.18
CA LYS A 98 4.37 7.41 -16.11
C LYS A 98 4.06 7.87 -14.68
N GLY A 99 4.24 7.02 -13.67
CA GLY A 99 3.91 7.29 -12.27
C GLY A 99 2.51 6.83 -11.89
N LEU A 100 2.06 7.25 -10.70
CA LEU A 100 0.75 6.93 -10.16
C LEU A 100 -0.38 7.59 -10.95
N HIS A 101 -1.50 6.88 -11.07
CA HIS A 101 -2.70 7.49 -11.59
C HIS A 101 -3.22 8.59 -10.63
N PRO A 102 -3.70 9.76 -11.12
CA PRO A 102 -4.15 10.85 -10.26
C PRO A 102 -5.22 10.47 -9.22
N SER A 103 -6.10 9.51 -9.55
CA SER A 103 -7.11 9.01 -8.60
C SER A 103 -6.47 8.28 -7.41
N VAL A 104 -5.38 7.53 -7.63
CA VAL A 104 -4.62 6.83 -6.58
C VAL A 104 -3.92 7.85 -5.68
N ILE A 105 -3.29 8.87 -6.27
CA ILE A 105 -2.68 9.97 -5.52
C ILE A 105 -3.72 10.67 -4.65
N CYS A 106 -4.87 11.03 -5.24
CA CYS A 106 -5.98 11.68 -4.54
C CYS A 106 -6.49 10.82 -3.38
N ALA A 107 -6.61 9.50 -3.58
CA ALA A 107 -7.01 8.58 -2.52
C ALA A 107 -5.97 8.50 -1.39
N LEU A 108 -4.68 8.33 -1.72
CA LEU A 108 -3.61 8.32 -0.72
C LEU A 108 -3.58 9.61 0.11
N GLN A 109 -3.84 10.77 -0.51
CA GLN A 109 -3.97 12.04 0.20
C GLN A 109 -5.24 12.10 1.06
N LYS A 110 -6.40 11.69 0.53
CA LYS A 110 -7.70 11.70 1.24
C LYS A 110 -7.70 10.79 2.46
N VAL A 111 -7.19 9.57 2.32
CA VAL A 111 -7.07 8.60 3.40
C VAL A 111 -6.25 9.19 4.55
N ALA A 112 -5.18 9.91 4.23
CA ALA A 112 -4.35 10.54 5.22
C ALA A 112 -5.01 11.77 5.91
N LEU A 113 -6.06 12.35 5.31
CA LEU A 113 -6.88 13.42 5.90
C LEU A 113 -8.11 12.89 6.66
N SER A 114 -8.62 11.71 6.29
CA SER A 114 -9.86 11.15 6.83
C SER A 114 -9.77 10.84 8.33
N GLU A 115 -8.61 10.44 8.85
CA GLU A 115 -8.42 10.30 10.31
C GLU A 115 -8.42 11.65 11.05
N ARG A 116 -7.95 12.73 10.42
CA ARG A 116 -8.02 14.08 11.02
C ARG A 116 -9.46 14.56 11.16
N LYS A 117 -10.35 14.16 10.23
CA LYS A 117 -11.78 14.48 10.28
C LYS A 117 -12.58 13.49 11.12
N ALA A 118 -12.31 12.19 11.07
CA ALA A 118 -12.98 11.19 11.91
C ALA A 118 -12.72 11.44 13.41
N TYR A 119 -11.56 12.00 13.78
CA TYR A 119 -11.28 12.46 15.14
C TYR A 119 -12.05 13.75 15.50
N LYS A 120 -12.23 14.69 14.56
CA LYS A 120 -12.99 15.93 14.77
C LYS A 120 -14.51 15.72 14.71
N ALA A 121 -14.96 14.70 13.99
CA ALA A 121 -16.35 14.27 13.84
C ALA A 121 -16.77 13.20 14.86
N LYS A 122 -15.82 12.57 15.58
CA LYS A 122 -16.15 11.75 16.77
C LYS A 122 -16.77 12.58 17.91
N SER A 123 -16.80 13.91 17.81
CA SER A 123 -17.62 14.76 18.69
C SER A 123 -19.08 14.92 18.21
N THR A 124 -19.46 14.31 17.08
CA THR A 124 -20.80 14.47 16.48
C THR A 124 -21.10 13.28 15.55
N LEU A 125 -21.77 12.24 16.09
CA LEU A 125 -22.37 11.14 15.30
C LEU A 125 -23.27 11.69 14.17
N THR A 126 -23.47 11.02 13.01
CA THR A 126 -24.20 9.74 12.83
C THR A 126 -24.02 9.12 11.43
N LYS A 127 -24.05 7.77 11.40
CA LYS A 127 -24.47 6.78 10.37
C LYS A 127 -24.70 7.24 8.92
N VAL A 128 -24.07 6.55 7.96
CA VAL A 128 -24.60 6.39 6.58
C VAL A 128 -24.48 4.92 6.13
N LYS A 129 -25.53 4.47 5.45
CA LYS A 129 -25.83 3.11 4.96
C LYS A 129 -24.94 2.68 3.80
N ASP A 130 -24.66 1.38 3.80
CA ASP A 130 -23.96 0.61 2.78
C ASP A 130 -24.84 0.40 1.53
N GLU A 131 -24.42 0.90 0.37
CA GLU A 131 -25.10 0.74 -0.91
C GLU A 131 -24.40 -0.34 -1.74
N LYS A 132 -25.13 -1.43 -2.02
CA LYS A 132 -24.69 -2.60 -2.78
C LYS A 132 -24.36 -2.22 -4.23
N ARG A 133 -23.08 -2.00 -4.55
CA ARG A 133 -22.63 -1.70 -5.91
C ARG A 133 -22.32 -2.99 -6.70
N PRO A 134 -22.99 -3.25 -7.85
CA PRO A 134 -22.90 -4.51 -8.59
C PRO A 134 -21.50 -4.92 -9.09
N TRP A 135 -20.57 -3.98 -9.27
CA TRP A 135 -19.22 -4.28 -9.73
C TRP A 135 -18.31 -4.81 -8.60
N ILE A 136 -18.67 -4.59 -7.32
CA ILE A 136 -18.03 -5.21 -6.15
C ILE A 136 -18.20 -6.74 -6.19
N LEU A 137 -19.37 -7.21 -6.63
CA LEU A 137 -19.66 -8.64 -6.77
C LEU A 137 -18.75 -9.28 -7.84
N ARG A 138 -18.51 -8.59 -8.96
CA ARG A 138 -17.61 -9.09 -10.02
C ARG A 138 -16.13 -9.10 -9.61
N ALA A 139 -15.67 -8.09 -8.87
CA ALA A 139 -14.31 -8.08 -8.32
C ALA A 139 -14.11 -9.25 -7.34
N ARG A 140 -15.15 -9.56 -6.56
CA ARG A 140 -15.19 -10.68 -5.62
C ARG A 140 -15.27 -12.04 -6.30
N GLU A 141 -15.95 -12.14 -7.45
CA GLU A 141 -16.00 -13.35 -8.30
C GLU A 141 -14.68 -13.63 -9.04
N ALA A 142 -13.88 -12.61 -9.36
CA ALA A 142 -12.58 -12.75 -10.00
C ALA A 142 -11.43 -13.03 -9.01
N ALA A 143 -11.70 -13.01 -7.71
CA ALA A 143 -10.70 -13.14 -6.65
C ALA A 143 -10.24 -14.59 -6.49
N VAL A 144 -8.94 -14.82 -6.70
CA VAL A 144 -8.30 -16.08 -6.30
C VAL A 144 -8.03 -15.99 -4.80
N GLN A 145 -8.69 -16.84 -4.01
CA GLN A 145 -8.41 -16.98 -2.59
C GLN A 145 -7.50 -18.20 -2.38
N VAL A 146 -6.34 -17.99 -1.77
CA VAL A 146 -5.47 -19.07 -1.32
C VAL A 146 -5.56 -19.13 0.21
N ASP A 147 -6.21 -20.20 0.70
CA ASP A 147 -6.44 -20.65 2.07
C ASP A 147 -6.97 -19.70 3.18
N SER A 148 -8.14 -20.14 3.70
CA SER A 148 -8.78 -20.04 5.03
C SER A 148 -9.47 -18.77 5.57
N THR A 149 -10.76 -19.01 5.88
CA THR A 149 -11.75 -18.39 6.81
C THR A 149 -12.04 -16.88 6.72
N PRO A 150 -13.30 -16.48 6.49
CA PRO A 150 -13.70 -15.06 6.52
C PRO A 150 -13.68 -14.55 7.96
N LEU A 151 -12.74 -13.65 8.27
CA LEU A 151 -12.81 -12.85 9.48
C LEU A 151 -13.70 -11.64 9.19
N GLU A 152 -14.99 -11.75 9.52
CA GLU A 152 -15.90 -10.60 9.55
C GLU A 152 -15.48 -9.63 10.66
N GLY A 153 -15.24 -8.37 10.28
CA GLY A 153 -14.87 -7.30 11.17
C GLY A 153 -14.11 -6.21 10.43
N SER A 154 -14.83 -5.31 9.74
CA SER A 154 -14.26 -4.10 9.15
C SER A 154 -13.84 -3.13 10.26
N SER A 155 -12.66 -3.36 10.85
CA SER A 155 -11.94 -2.28 11.50
C SER A 155 -11.53 -1.29 10.40
N GLU A 156 -11.97 -0.04 10.50
CA GLU A 156 -11.59 1.08 9.61
C GLU A 156 -10.08 1.39 9.77
N THR A 157 -9.22 0.46 9.35
CA THR A 157 -7.77 0.65 9.39
C THR A 157 -7.29 1.25 8.07
N TRP A 158 -6.49 2.29 8.17
CA TRP A 158 -5.91 2.98 7.02
C TRP A 158 -4.39 2.81 6.97
N PRO A 159 -3.77 2.93 5.78
CA PRO A 159 -2.33 2.75 5.61
C PRO A 159 -1.51 3.77 6.40
N GLU A 160 -0.58 3.27 7.20
CA GLU A 160 0.41 4.10 7.92
C GLU A 160 1.73 4.18 7.17
N THR A 161 2.00 3.18 6.32
CA THR A 161 3.23 3.08 5.54
C THR A 161 2.89 2.97 4.06
N LEU A 162 3.51 3.82 3.25
CA LEU A 162 3.45 3.74 1.80
C LEU A 162 4.87 3.47 1.30
N ILE A 163 5.02 2.38 0.55
CA ILE A 163 6.26 1.99 -0.10
C ILE A 163 6.07 2.24 -1.59
N TYR A 164 6.89 3.11 -2.15
CA TYR A 164 6.85 3.48 -3.56
C TYR A 164 8.12 2.94 -4.23
N ILE A 165 7.94 2.15 -5.28
CA ILE A 165 9.01 1.70 -6.18
C ILE A 165 8.84 2.44 -7.51
N SER A 166 9.91 3.02 -8.04
CA SER A 166 9.88 3.72 -9.33
C SER A 166 11.12 3.43 -10.15
N CYS A 167 10.93 3.15 -11.43
CA CYS A 167 12.00 3.21 -12.44
C CYS A 167 11.99 4.53 -13.24
N GLY A 168 11.06 5.46 -12.94
CA GLY A 168 10.96 6.77 -13.57
C GLY A 168 11.28 7.90 -12.59
N TRP A 169 12.41 8.59 -12.77
CA TRP A 169 12.84 9.65 -11.87
C TRP A 169 11.92 10.88 -11.90
N ASP A 170 11.48 11.32 -13.08
CA ASP A 170 10.65 12.51 -13.22
C ASP A 170 9.22 12.32 -12.75
N SER A 171 8.63 11.16 -13.01
CA SER A 171 7.32 10.78 -12.47
C SER A 171 7.38 10.65 -10.95
N PHE A 172 8.41 9.97 -10.42
CA PHE A 172 8.62 9.88 -8.97
C PHE A 172 8.73 11.27 -8.32
N LYS A 173 9.51 12.21 -8.88
CA LYS A 173 9.63 13.57 -8.34
C LYS A 173 8.27 14.30 -8.31
N LYS A 174 7.44 14.15 -9.35
CA LYS A 174 6.10 14.77 -9.40
C LYS A 174 5.17 14.15 -8.36
N ASP A 175 5.13 12.83 -8.28
CA ASP A 175 4.25 12.11 -7.35
C ASP A 175 4.67 12.33 -5.90
N CYS A 176 5.98 12.33 -5.61
CA CYS A 176 6.54 12.64 -4.30
C CYS A 176 6.14 14.06 -3.84
N LYS A 177 6.27 15.07 -4.71
CA LYS A 177 5.81 16.44 -4.42
C LYS A 177 4.32 16.48 -4.13
N SER A 178 3.51 15.78 -4.92
CA SER A 178 2.06 15.71 -4.71
C SER A 178 1.71 15.04 -3.37
N LEU A 179 2.31 13.89 -3.04
CA LEU A 179 2.09 13.19 -1.78
C LEU A 179 2.48 14.06 -0.57
N MET A 180 3.62 14.74 -0.64
CA MET A 180 4.12 15.62 0.43
C MET A 180 3.31 16.91 0.59
N SER A 181 2.69 17.43 -0.49
CA SER A 181 1.89 18.67 -0.45
C SER A 181 0.72 18.59 0.54
N SER A 182 0.17 17.39 0.75
CA SER A 182 -0.92 17.13 1.70
C SER A 182 -0.52 17.28 3.17
N LYS A 183 0.79 17.36 3.46
CA LYS A 183 1.40 17.30 4.81
C LYS A 183 0.97 16.08 5.63
N ALA A 184 0.49 15.03 4.95
CA ALA A 184 -0.04 13.85 5.60
C ALA A 184 0.95 12.68 5.48
N TRP A 185 1.64 12.61 4.34
CA TRP A 185 2.76 11.71 4.10
C TRP A 185 4.10 12.44 4.22
N HIS A 186 5.04 11.82 4.92
CA HIS A 186 6.43 12.27 5.01
C HIS A 186 7.36 11.22 4.44
N LEU A 187 8.26 11.63 3.55
CA LEU A 187 9.33 10.77 3.06
C LEU A 187 10.31 10.49 4.22
N GLN A 188 10.37 9.24 4.67
CA GLN A 188 11.25 8.82 5.76
C GLN A 188 12.62 8.38 5.24
N ASN A 189 12.63 7.58 4.18
CA ASN A 189 13.84 7.04 3.57
C ASN A 189 13.66 6.92 2.05
N ALA A 190 14.74 7.04 1.31
CA ALA A 190 14.80 6.68 -0.10
C ALA A 190 16.10 5.92 -0.37
N HIS A 191 16.02 4.87 -1.18
CA HIS A 191 17.14 4.04 -1.60
C HIS A 191 17.15 4.01 -3.12
N ALA A 192 18.34 4.09 -3.71
CA ALA A 192 18.52 3.93 -5.15
C ALA A 192 19.24 2.60 -5.42
N PHE A 193 18.77 1.88 -6.43
CA PHE A 193 19.36 0.65 -6.92
C PHE A 193 19.68 0.81 -8.39
N ASN A 194 20.83 0.28 -8.81
CA ASN A 194 21.20 0.20 -10.21
C ASN A 194 20.85 -1.20 -10.72
N PHE A 195 19.69 -1.38 -11.34
CA PHE A 195 19.34 -2.68 -11.93
C PHE A 195 19.97 -2.87 -13.31
N PHE A 196 20.28 -1.77 -14.00
CA PHE A 196 20.75 -1.76 -15.39
C PHE A 196 22.04 -0.94 -15.54
N PRO A 197 23.20 -1.48 -15.12
CA PRO A 197 24.48 -0.80 -15.29
C PRO A 197 24.76 -0.45 -16.75
N GLY A 198 25.28 0.75 -17.00
CA GLY A 198 25.50 1.28 -18.35
C GLY A 198 24.28 1.95 -18.98
N THR A 199 23.19 2.14 -18.23
CA THR A 199 22.04 2.94 -18.64
C THR A 199 21.81 4.10 -17.67
N ASP A 200 21.04 5.10 -18.10
CA ASP A 200 20.59 6.20 -17.24
C ASP A 200 19.41 5.83 -16.32
N SER A 201 19.03 4.55 -16.27
CA SER A 201 17.90 4.07 -15.46
C SER A 201 18.34 3.82 -14.03
N ILE A 202 17.54 4.33 -13.07
CA ILE A 202 17.74 4.11 -11.64
C ILE A 202 16.40 3.71 -11.02
N GLU A 203 16.44 2.65 -10.22
CA GLU A 203 15.29 2.18 -9.45
C GLU A 203 15.30 2.79 -8.06
N VAL A 204 14.24 3.51 -7.72
CA VAL A 204 14.09 4.20 -6.44
C VAL A 204 13.08 3.46 -5.59
N LEU A 205 13.47 3.12 -4.36
CA LEU A 205 12.58 2.64 -3.30
C LEU A 205 12.42 3.77 -2.27
N ALA A 206 11.24 4.38 -2.22
CA ALA A 206 10.90 5.45 -1.29
C ALA A 206 9.90 4.96 -0.24
N ILE A 207 10.19 5.26 1.02
CA ILE A 207 9.37 4.88 2.18
C ILE A 207 8.74 6.14 2.75
N PHE A 208 7.42 6.22 2.65
CA PHE A 208 6.63 7.28 3.25
C PHE A 208 5.94 6.76 4.51
N LYS A 209 5.95 7.58 5.55
CA LYS A 209 5.18 7.35 6.77
C LYS A 209 4.11 8.40 6.90
N ARG A 210 2.92 7.96 7.30
CA ARG A 210 1.85 8.86 7.71
C ARG A 210 2.14 9.32 9.13
N GLU A 211 2.05 10.62 9.39
CA GLU A 211 2.26 11.14 10.74
C GLU A 211 1.04 10.83 11.60
N SER A 212 1.17 9.93 12.58
CA SER A 212 0.16 9.79 13.63
C SER A 212 0.28 10.96 14.61
N GLU A 213 -0.85 11.47 15.09
CA GLU A 213 -0.89 12.65 15.99
C GLU A 213 -0.10 12.46 17.29
N ALA A 214 0.19 11.20 17.69
CA ALA A 214 1.05 10.86 18.82
C ALA A 214 2.50 11.35 18.65
N VAL A 215 3.04 11.31 17.43
CA VAL A 215 4.39 11.80 17.11
C VAL A 215 4.42 13.33 17.09
N GLN A 216 3.34 13.98 16.62
CA GLN A 216 3.19 15.44 16.69
C GLN A 216 3.11 15.96 18.12
N LYS A 217 2.39 15.27 19.02
CA LYS A 217 2.34 15.61 20.46
C LYS A 217 3.71 15.47 21.13
N LYS A 218 4.50 14.42 20.80
CA LYS A 218 5.89 14.28 21.29
C LYS A 218 6.81 15.39 20.78
N LYS A 219 6.74 15.76 19.49
CA LYS A 219 7.50 16.90 18.93
C LYS A 219 7.10 18.24 19.54
N LYS A 220 5.81 18.51 19.74
CA LYS A 220 5.33 19.74 20.42
C LYS A 220 5.76 19.80 21.89
N LYS A 221 5.69 18.69 22.64
CA LYS A 221 6.20 18.61 24.03
C LYS A 221 7.73 18.80 24.09
N ALA A 222 8.49 18.23 23.16
CA ALA A 222 9.95 18.41 23.09
C ALA A 222 10.34 19.86 22.73
N LYS A 223 9.60 20.51 21.82
CA LYS A 223 9.84 21.92 21.44
C LYS A 223 9.47 22.88 22.57
N LYS A 224 8.42 22.60 23.37
CA LYS A 224 8.03 23.39 24.54
C LYS A 224 8.99 23.21 25.73
N LYS A 225 9.70 22.09 25.84
CA LYS A 225 10.76 21.85 26.84
C LYS A 225 12.12 22.48 26.48
N LYS A 226 12.36 22.83 25.21
CA LYS A 226 13.57 23.54 24.76
C LYS A 226 13.43 25.08 24.76
N ALA A 227 12.22 25.58 24.98
CA ALA A 227 11.90 27.01 25.03
C ALA A 227 11.57 27.50 26.45
N LYS A 228 11.83 26.65 27.45
CA LYS A 228 11.80 26.92 28.88
C LYS A 228 13.18 26.58 29.42
#